data_AF-A0A967EZT4-F1
#
_entry.id   AF-A0A967EZT4-F1
#
_cell.length_a   1.000
_cell.length_b   1.000
_cell.length_c   1.000
_cell.angle_alpha   90.00
_cell.angle_beta   90.00
_cell.angle_gamma   90.00
#
_symmetry.space_group_name_H-M   'P 1'
#
loop_
_entity.id
_entity.type
_entity.pdbx_description
1 polymer ?
#
loop_
_entity_poly.entity_id
_entity_poly.type
_entity_poly.pdbx_seq_one_letter_code
_entity_poly.pdbx_strand_id
1 'polypeptide(L)' 'MSEAASWESFWDLADPERGARQLRELYGAEAAEAADSCASAAQADDRDDDYRFWTAVKARL' A
#
# COMPACT_ATOMS: atom_id res chain seq x y z
N MET A 1 35.99 -4.59 -5.04
CA MET A 1 34.90 -5.23 -4.30
C MET A 1 33.62 -4.59 -4.77
N SER A 2 32.75 -5.33 -5.47
CA SER A 2 31.51 -4.79 -6.02
C SER A 2 30.52 -4.55 -4.88
N GLU A 3 29.92 -3.36 -4.81
CA GLU A 3 28.79 -3.10 -3.92
C GLU A 3 27.65 -4.05 -4.30
N ALA A 4 27.34 -4.99 -3.41
CA ALA A 4 26.12 -5.77 -3.53
C ALA A 4 24.97 -4.79 -3.28
N ALA A 5 24.18 -4.50 -4.32
CA ALA A 5 22.93 -3.77 -4.16
C ALA A 5 22.11 -4.48 -3.06
N SER A 6 21.89 -3.81 -1.93
CA SER A 6 21.10 -4.36 -0.84
C SER A 6 19.66 -4.49 -1.33
N TRP A 7 19.18 -5.71 -1.45
CA TRP A 7 17.78 -5.98 -1.71
C TRP A 7 16.96 -5.49 -0.51
N GLU A 8 16.21 -4.41 -0.70
CA GLU A 8 15.18 -3.96 0.23
C GLU A 8 13.91 -4.76 -0.06
N SER A 9 13.29 -5.33 0.96
CA SER A 9 11.98 -5.94 0.83
C SER A 9 10.94 -4.88 0.50
N PHE A 10 9.83 -5.28 -0.13
CA PHE A 10 8.69 -4.38 -0.33
C PHE A 10 8.30 -3.65 0.96
N TRP A 11 8.36 -4.35 2.10
CA TRP A 11 8.01 -3.83 3.42
C TRP A 11 9.04 -2.86 4.02
N ASP A 12 10.29 -2.87 3.54
CA ASP A 12 11.29 -1.87 3.95
C ASP A 12 10.99 -0.50 3.32
N LEU A 13 10.23 -0.47 2.22
CA LEU A 13 9.86 0.73 1.47
C LEU A 13 8.38 1.11 1.63
N ALA A 14 7.51 0.15 1.92
CA ALA A 14 6.08 0.35 2.02
C ALA A 14 5.72 1.07 3.34
N ASP A 15 5.14 2.26 3.23
CA ASP A 15 4.66 3.07 4.36
C ASP A 15 3.14 3.28 4.25
N PRO A 16 2.33 2.49 4.98
CA PRO A 16 0.88 2.62 4.96
C PRO A 16 0.37 3.97 5.48
N GLU A 17 1.13 4.66 6.33
CA GLU A 17 0.77 5.99 6.84
C GLU A 17 0.89 7.04 5.73
N ARG A 18 1.99 6.98 4.97
CA ARG A 18 2.17 7.80 3.78
C ARG A 18 1.12 7.50 2.72
N GLY A 19 0.79 6.22 2.51
CA GLY A 19 -0.27 5.80 1.59
C GLY A 19 -1.64 6.37 1.98
N ALA A 20 -2.00 6.29 3.26
CA ALA A 20 -3.26 6.84 3.78
C ALA A 20 -3.33 8.36 3.61
N ARG A 21 -2.23 9.07 3.89
CA ARG A 21 -2.15 10.52 3.66
C ARG A 21 -2.38 10.88 2.18
N GLN A 22 -1.70 10.19 1.26
CA GLN A 22 -1.90 10.43 -0.18
C GLN A 22 -3.33 10.14 -0.64
N LEU A 23 -3.95 9.07 -0.13
CA LEU A 23 -5.34 8.76 -0.44
C LEU A 23 -6.30 9.85 0.06
N ARG A 24 -6.11 10.38 1.27
CA ARG A 24 -6.90 11.52 1.76
C ARG A 24 -6.69 12.77 0.89
N GLU A 25 -5.46 13.05 0.46
CA GLU A 25 -5.15 14.20 -0.40
C GLU A 25 -5.80 14.10 -1.79
N LEU A 26 -5.83 12.90 -2.38
CA LEU A 26 -6.33 12.68 -3.73
C LEU A 26 -7.85 12.46 -3.78
N TYR A 27 -8.40 11.73 -2.81
CA TYR A 27 -9.77 11.23 -2.86
C TYR A 27 -10.65 11.78 -1.74
N GLY A 28 -10.12 12.50 -0.75
CA GLY A 28 -10.94 13.11 0.30
C GLY A 28 -11.80 12.10 1.06
N ALA A 29 -13.13 12.24 0.98
CA ALA A 29 -14.08 11.38 1.68
C ALA A 29 -14.10 9.95 1.13
N GLU A 30 -13.74 9.79 -0.15
CA GLU A 30 -13.72 8.52 -0.88
C GLU A 30 -12.43 7.72 -0.69
N ALA A 31 -11.48 8.24 0.11
CA ALA A 31 -10.20 7.58 0.35
C ALA A 31 -10.33 6.13 0.84
N ALA A 32 -11.29 5.86 1.73
CA ALA A 32 -11.50 4.52 2.28
C ALA A 32 -12.01 3.52 1.23
N GLU A 33 -12.85 3.99 0.30
CA GLU A 33 -13.36 3.18 -0.81
C GLU A 33 -12.25 2.93 -1.84
N ALA A 34 -11.43 3.93 -2.15
CA ALA A 34 -10.29 3.76 -3.03
C ALA A 34 -9.28 2.73 -2.48
N ALA A 35 -8.96 2.77 -1.18
CA ALA A 35 -8.10 1.76 -0.55
C ALA A 35 -8.72 0.35 -0.59
N ASP A 36 -10.04 0.23 -0.41
CA ASP A 36 -10.76 -1.04 -0.48
C ASP A 36 -10.77 -1.64 -1.88
N SER A 37 -10.94 -0.79 -2.90
CA SER A 37 -10.85 -1.17 -4.32
C SER A 37 -9.44 -1.69 -4.65
N CYS A 38 -8.39 -1.00 -4.18
CA CYS A 38 -7.02 -1.46 -4.36
C CYS A 38 -6.75 -2.80 -3.65
N ALA A 39 -7.23 -2.99 -2.42
CA ALA A 39 -7.11 -4.26 -1.71
C ALA A 39 -7.84 -5.39 -2.46
N SER A 40 -9.07 -5.15 -2.92
CA SER A 40 -9.86 -6.13 -3.66
C SER A 40 -9.19 -6.54 -4.98
N ALA A 41 -8.65 -5.57 -5.73
CA ALA A 41 -7.90 -5.85 -6.96
C ALA A 41 -6.62 -6.64 -6.68
N ALA A 42 -5.86 -6.27 -5.64
CA ALA A 42 -4.66 -7.02 -5.25
C ALA A 42 -4.98 -8.47 -4.84
N GLN A 43 -6.09 -8.68 -4.13
CA GLN A 43 -6.55 -10.01 -3.77
C GLN A 43 -6.97 -10.84 -4.99
N ALA A 44 -7.68 -10.24 -5.97
CA ALA A 44 -8.08 -10.92 -7.20
C ALA A 44 -6.88 -11.33 -8.07
N ASP A 45 -5.77 -10.63 -7.96
CA ASP A 45 -4.52 -10.87 -8.68
C ASP A 45 -3.50 -11.75 -7.91
N ASP A 46 -3.89 -12.33 -6.76
CA ASP A 46 -3.01 -13.10 -5.86
C ASP A 46 -1.76 -12.32 -5.39
N ARG A 47 -1.88 -10.99 -5.25
CA ARG A 47 -0.81 -10.08 -4.78
C ARG A 47 -0.93 -9.83 -3.28
N ASP A 48 -0.57 -10.84 -2.49
CA ASP A 48 -0.76 -10.85 -1.02
C ASP A 48 -0.12 -9.67 -0.28
N ASP A 49 1.09 -9.27 -0.67
CA ASP A 49 1.78 -8.14 -0.03
C ASP A 49 1.07 -6.80 -0.31
N ASP A 50 0.61 -6.59 -1.55
CA ASP A 50 -0.19 -5.43 -1.92
C ASP A 50 -1.54 -5.44 -1.20
N TYR A 51 -2.21 -6.59 -1.11
CA TYR A 51 -3.46 -6.73 -0.37
C TYR A 51 -3.28 -6.32 1.10
N ARG A 52 -2.22 -6.83 1.74
CA ARG A 52 -1.85 -6.48 3.11
C ARG A 52 -1.53 -4.99 3.24
N PHE A 53 -0.82 -4.43 2.29
CA PHE A 53 -0.49 -3.00 2.27
C PHE A 53 -1.75 -2.13 2.20
N TRP A 54 -2.64 -2.37 1.23
CA TRP A 54 -3.87 -1.59 1.07
C TRP A 54 -4.83 -1.75 2.25
N THR A 55 -4.88 -2.94 2.85
CA THR A 55 -5.63 -3.16 4.10
C THR A 55 -5.04 -2.33 5.25
N ALA A 56 -3.71 -2.28 5.37
CA ALA A 56 -3.03 -1.48 6.39
C ALA A 56 -3.18 0.04 6.16
N VAL A 57 -3.22 0.48 4.90
CA VAL A 57 -3.53 1.86 4.50
C VAL A 57 -4.96 2.21 4.89
N LYS A 58 -5.93 1.36 4.55
CA LYS A 58 -7.34 1.57 4.89
C LYS A 58 -7.56 1.72 6.40
N ALA A 59 -6.85 0.94 7.22
CA ALA A 59 -6.93 1.03 8.68
C ALA A 59 -6.40 2.35 9.28
N ARG A 60 -5.73 3.20 8.48
CA ARG A 60 -5.17 4.50 8.87
C ARG A 60 -5.94 5.70 8.30
N LEU A 61 -6.95 5.44 7.47
CA LEU A 61 -7.86 6.43 6.92
C LEU A 61 -8.96 6.80 7.92
#